data_AF-A0A833SG12-F1
#
_entry.id   AF-A0A833SG12-F1
#
_cell.length_a   1.000
_cell.length_b   1.000
_cell.length_c   1.000
_cell.angle_alpha   90.00
_cell.angle_beta   90.00
_cell.angle_gamma   90.00
#
_symmetry.space_group_name_H-M   'P 1'
#
loop_
_entity.id
_entity.type
_entity.pdbx_description
1 polymer ?
#
loop_
_entity_poly.entity_id
_entity_poly.type
_entity_poly.pdbx_seq_one_letter_code
_entity_poly.pdbx_strand_id
1 'polypeptide(L)'
;MLLYHIVGASVLICLLSETTKAIIGVDECQATPVIHFLQYPGCVPKPIPSYACRGRCSSYLQVSGSKIWQMERSCMCCQESGEREASVSLFCPRAKPGEKKFRKVITKAPLECMCRPCTSVEEYAIIPQEIAGFADEGPFTTSAHFRRSSDLQ
;
A
#
# COMPACT_ATOMS: atom_id res chain seq x y z
N MET A 1 -52.73 -23.35 17.98
CA MET A 1 -51.67 -22.78 18.84
C MET A 1 -50.27 -23.22 18.41
N LEU A 2 -49.99 -24.51 18.26
CA LEU A 2 -48.63 -25.01 17.94
C LEU A 2 -48.04 -24.44 16.63
N LEU A 3 -48.82 -24.38 15.53
CA LEU A 3 -48.39 -23.77 14.27
C LEU A 3 -48.09 -22.26 14.40
N TYR A 4 -48.83 -21.55 15.26
CA TYR A 4 -48.63 -20.11 15.47
C TYR A 4 -47.31 -19.83 16.20
N HIS A 5 -46.92 -20.71 17.12
CA HIS A 5 -45.62 -20.66 17.80
C HIS A 5 -44.47 -21.01 16.87
N ILE A 6 -44.65 -21.99 15.98
CA ILE A 6 -43.62 -22.37 14.99
C ILE A 6 -43.37 -21.20 14.02
N VAL A 7 -44.44 -20.63 13.46
CA VAL A 7 -44.33 -19.48 12.53
C VAL A 7 -43.74 -18.26 13.24
N GLY A 8 -44.17 -17.98 14.48
CA GLY A 8 -43.61 -16.88 15.28
C GLY A 8 -42.12 -17.06 15.59
N ALA A 9 -41.68 -18.28 15.91
CA ALA A 9 -40.27 -18.57 16.16
C ALA A 9 -39.41 -18.47 14.89
N SER A 10 -39.91 -18.95 13.75
CA SER A 10 -39.21 -18.84 12.45
C SER A 10 -39.01 -17.39 12.02
N VAL A 11 -40.04 -16.54 12.18
CA VAL A 11 -39.95 -15.11 11.87
C VAL A 11 -38.97 -14.40 12.81
N LEU A 12 -38.97 -14.73 14.10
CA LEU A 12 -38.04 -14.15 15.08
C LEU A 12 -36.57 -14.53 14.79
N ILE A 13 -36.32 -15.77 14.37
CA ILE A 13 -34.98 -16.24 13.99
C ILE A 13 -34.49 -15.54 12.71
N CYS A 14 -35.37 -15.32 11.72
CA CYS A 14 -35.01 -14.57 10.52
C CYS A 14 -34.70 -13.10 10.83
N LEU A 15 -35.46 -12.45 11.71
CA LEU A 15 -35.24 -11.04 12.10
C LEU A 15 -33.97 -10.84 12.93
N LEU A 16 -33.50 -11.86 13.66
CA LEU A 16 -32.24 -11.80 14.43
C LEU A 16 -31.00 -12.16 13.59
N SER A 17 -31.17 -12.61 12.34
CA SER A 17 -30.06 -13.02 11.47
C SER A 17 -29.50 -11.89 10.58
N GLU A 18 -30.04 -10.68 10.67
CA GLU A 18 -29.52 -9.53 9.95
C GLU A 18 -28.30 -8.90 10.65
N THR A 19 -27.16 -9.04 9.97
CA THR A 19 -26.00 -8.14 9.96
C THR A 19 -24.85 -8.38 10.96
N THR A 20 -24.15 -9.49 10.79
CA THR A 20 -22.68 -9.45 10.77
C THR A 20 -22.19 -9.51 9.33
N LYS A 21 -22.36 -8.39 8.60
CA LYS A 21 -21.51 -8.16 7.42
C LYS A 21 -20.11 -7.92 7.95
N ALA A 22 -19.29 -8.97 8.00
CA ALA A 22 -17.86 -8.77 8.00
C ALA A 22 -17.56 -7.89 6.79
N ILE A 23 -17.03 -6.68 7.01
CA ILE A 23 -16.53 -5.83 5.95
C ILE A 23 -15.25 -6.53 5.47
N ILE A 24 -15.39 -7.58 4.67
CA ILE A 24 -14.30 -8.03 3.84
C ILE A 24 -14.17 -6.92 2.81
N GLY A 25 -13.29 -5.96 3.09
CA GLY A 25 -12.85 -5.00 2.09
C GLY A 25 -12.36 -5.82 0.90
N VAL A 26 -13.09 -5.78 -0.21
CA VAL A 26 -12.66 -6.46 -1.42
C VAL A 26 -11.41 -5.74 -1.90
N ASP A 27 -10.31 -6.48 -2.04
CA ASP A 27 -9.08 -5.95 -2.59
C ASP A 27 -9.32 -5.55 -4.05
N GLU A 28 -9.04 -4.29 -4.37
CA GLU A 28 -9.16 -3.72 -5.70
C GLU A 28 -7.79 -3.23 -6.12
N CYS A 29 -7.05 -3.96 -6.96
CA CYS A 29 -5.77 -3.51 -7.49
C CYS A 29 -5.68 -3.81 -8.97
N GLN A 30 -5.49 -2.77 -9.78
CA GLN A 30 -5.51 -2.90 -11.24
C GLN A 30 -4.47 -2.03 -11.93
N ALA A 31 -4.01 -2.50 -13.08
CA ALA A 31 -3.18 -1.73 -13.99
C ALA A 31 -4.05 -0.73 -14.77
N THR A 32 -3.77 0.55 -14.61
CA THR A 32 -4.51 1.64 -15.24
C THR A 32 -3.67 2.28 -16.35
N PRO A 33 -4.24 2.52 -17.55
CA PRO A 33 -3.50 3.16 -18.63
C PRO A 33 -3.20 4.62 -18.30
N VAL A 34 -1.98 5.06 -18.58
CA VAL A 34 -1.53 6.44 -18.36
C VAL A 34 -0.64 6.92 -19.51
N ILE A 35 -0.50 8.24 -19.66
CA ILE A 35 0.45 8.84 -20.60
C ILE A 35 1.64 9.39 -19.82
N HIS A 36 2.84 8.90 -20.16
CA HIS A 36 4.10 9.39 -19.59
C HIS A 36 4.84 10.20 -20.66
N PHE A 37 5.37 11.36 -20.32
CA PHE A 37 6.22 12.15 -21.21
C PHE A 37 7.69 11.81 -20.98
N LEU A 38 8.33 11.16 -21.96
CA LEU A 38 9.76 10.94 -21.93
C LEU A 38 10.49 12.26 -22.21
N GLN A 39 11.21 12.73 -21.21
CA GLN A 39 12.07 13.91 -21.32
C GLN A 39 13.53 13.47 -21.32
N TYR A 40 14.27 13.91 -22.32
CA TYR A 40 15.70 13.66 -22.41
C TYR A 40 16.43 14.94 -22.84
N PRO A 41 17.55 15.31 -22.20
CA PRO A 41 18.30 16.52 -22.55
C PRO A 41 18.66 16.56 -24.03
N GLY A 42 18.37 17.67 -24.71
CA GLY A 42 18.66 17.83 -26.14
C GLY A 42 17.63 17.21 -27.08
N CYS A 43 16.61 16.51 -26.56
CA CYS A 43 15.58 15.84 -27.34
C CYS A 43 14.19 16.46 -27.12
N VAL A 44 13.32 16.30 -28.11
CA VAL A 44 11.93 16.73 -28.04
C VAL A 44 11.17 15.76 -27.12
N PRO A 45 10.44 16.23 -26.10
CA PRO A 45 9.64 15.36 -25.24
C PRO A 45 8.67 14.51 -26.06
N LYS A 46 8.59 13.21 -25.74
CA LYS A 46 7.74 12.27 -26.47
C LYS A 46 6.71 11.65 -25.52
N PRO A 47 5.40 11.82 -25.75
CA PRO A 47 4.38 11.09 -24.99
C PRO A 47 4.42 9.61 -25.36
N ILE A 48 4.38 8.75 -24.35
CA ILE A 48 4.32 7.29 -24.50
C ILE A 48 3.14 6.72 -23.70
N PRO A 49 2.39 5.76 -24.26
CA PRO A 49 1.42 5.00 -23.49
C PRO A 49 2.15 4.09 -22.50
N SER A 50 1.69 4.09 -21.26
CA SER A 50 2.21 3.25 -20.18
C SER A 50 1.07 2.80 -19.26
N TYR A 51 1.40 2.14 -18.16
CA TYR A 51 0.46 1.69 -17.14
C TYR A 51 0.94 2.11 -15.75
N ALA A 52 0.01 2.30 -14.83
CA ALA A 52 0.27 2.57 -13.41
C ALA A 52 -0.64 1.68 -12.55
N CYS A 53 -0.12 1.18 -11.42
CA CYS A 53 -0.93 0.42 -10.46
C CYS A 53 -1.78 1.38 -9.62
N ARG A 54 -3.10 1.15 -9.60
CA ARG A 54 -4.04 1.94 -8.80
C ARG A 54 -5.03 1.01 -8.12
N GLY A 55 -5.24 1.23 -6.83
CA GLY A 55 -6.07 0.33 -6.06
C GLY A 55 -6.13 0.62 -4.57
N ARG A 56 -6.91 -0.21 -3.86
CA ARG A 56 -6.99 -0.35 -2.42
C ARG A 56 -6.72 -1.80 -2.06
N CYS A 57 -5.85 -2.00 -1.09
CA CYS A 57 -5.51 -3.32 -0.56
C CYS A 57 -5.83 -3.35 0.93
N SER A 58 -6.25 -4.51 1.42
CA SER A 58 -6.60 -4.71 2.81
C SER A 58 -5.35 -4.87 3.66
N SER A 59 -5.29 -4.09 4.74
CA SER A 59 -4.23 -4.13 5.74
C SER A 59 -4.84 -4.27 7.14
N TYR A 60 -4.12 -4.86 8.09
CA TYR A 60 -4.58 -4.99 9.47
C TYR A 60 -3.49 -4.69 10.49
N LEU A 61 -3.95 -4.33 11.69
CA LEU A 61 -3.15 -4.18 12.90
C LEU A 61 -4.00 -4.68 14.07
N GLN A 62 -3.50 -5.68 14.79
CA GLN A 62 -4.22 -6.33 15.88
C GLN A 62 -3.24 -6.82 16.96
N VAL A 63 -3.73 -7.04 18.18
CA VAL A 63 -2.91 -7.67 19.22
C VAL A 63 -2.61 -9.12 18.81
N SER A 64 -1.37 -9.58 18.99
CA SER A 64 -0.98 -10.93 18.62
C SER A 64 -1.71 -11.97 19.47
N GLY A 65 -2.34 -12.95 18.82
CA GLY A 65 -3.06 -14.02 19.50
C GLY A 65 -2.17 -14.95 20.34
N SER A 66 -0.85 -14.96 20.09
CA SER A 66 0.13 -15.76 20.84
C SER A 66 0.90 -14.98 21.90
N LYS A 67 0.96 -13.65 21.76
CA LYS A 67 1.71 -12.76 22.64
C LYS A 67 0.91 -11.47 22.84
N ILE A 68 0.08 -11.44 23.88
CA ILE A 68 -0.82 -10.31 24.16
C ILE A 68 -0.12 -8.94 24.28
N TRP A 69 1.17 -8.95 24.57
CA TRP A 69 2.02 -7.75 24.68
C TRP A 69 2.56 -7.25 23.33
N GLN A 70 2.38 -8.02 22.24
CA GLN A 70 2.91 -7.71 20.91
C GLN A 70 1.79 -7.35 19.94
N MET A 71 2.09 -6.42 19.03
CA MET A 71 1.22 -6.05 17.94
C MET A 71 1.58 -6.84 16.69
N GLU A 72 0.59 -7.45 16.04
CA GLU A 72 0.71 -8.07 14.72
C GLU A 72 0.21 -7.12 13.64
N ARG A 73 0.95 -6.99 12.55
CA ARG A 73 0.67 -6.03 11.47
C ARG A 73 0.87 -6.68 10.11
N SER A 74 -0.04 -6.38 9.18
CA SER A 74 0.13 -6.68 7.75
C SER A 74 -0.28 -5.46 6.94
N CYS A 75 0.65 -4.91 6.17
CA CYS A 75 0.43 -3.76 5.31
C CYS A 75 0.57 -4.17 3.85
N MET A 76 -0.53 -4.06 3.09
CA MET A 76 -0.59 -4.45 1.70
C MET A 76 -0.69 -3.20 0.81
N CYS A 77 0.09 -3.20 -0.27
CA CYS A 77 0.17 -2.12 -1.25
C CYS A 77 -0.19 -2.66 -2.63
N CYS A 78 -0.89 -1.85 -3.45
CA CYS A 78 -1.13 -2.17 -4.85
C CYS A 78 0.16 -1.90 -5.65
N GLN A 79 0.88 -2.97 -5.96
CA GLN A 79 2.22 -2.91 -6.56
C GLN A 79 2.29 -3.75 -7.84
N GLU A 80 3.32 -3.51 -8.63
CA GLU A 80 3.63 -4.33 -9.80
C GLU A 80 4.00 -5.76 -9.40
N SER A 81 3.46 -6.73 -10.13
CA SER A 81 3.89 -8.13 -10.05
C SER A 81 4.89 -8.51 -11.15
N GLY A 82 5.07 -7.63 -12.14
CA GLY A 82 6.02 -7.82 -13.22
C GLY A 82 6.24 -6.52 -14.00
N GLU A 83 7.32 -6.49 -14.76
CA GLU A 83 7.71 -5.37 -15.61
C GLU A 83 7.77 -5.81 -17.06
N ARG A 84 7.50 -4.88 -17.97
CA ARG A 84 7.79 -5.03 -19.39
C ARG A 84 8.62 -3.87 -19.90
N GLU A 85 9.52 -4.18 -20.82
CA GLU A 85 10.39 -3.20 -21.45
C GLU A 85 9.91 -2.86 -22.86
N ALA A 86 10.07 -1.60 -23.26
CA ALA A 86 9.80 -1.13 -24.61
C ALA A 86 10.93 -0.21 -25.06
N SER A 87 11.26 -0.25 -26.35
CA SER A 87 12.28 0.62 -26.90
C SER A 87 11.70 1.76 -27.71
N VAL A 88 11.99 2.98 -27.30
CA VAL A 88 11.43 4.21 -27.84
C VAL A 88 12.54 5.04 -28.49
N SER A 89 12.33 5.42 -29.74
CA SER A 89 13.21 6.38 -30.43
C SER A 89 12.77 7.82 -30.17
N LEU A 90 13.68 8.63 -29.62
CA LEU A 90 13.54 10.05 -29.36
C LEU A 90 14.28 10.86 -30.44
N PHE A 91 13.67 11.97 -30.86
CA PHE A 91 14.30 12.89 -31.79
C PHE A 91 15.05 14.00 -31.04
N CYS A 92 16.33 14.14 -31.35
CA CYS A 92 17.28 15.03 -30.70
C CYS A 92 17.85 16.03 -31.71
N PRO A 93 17.16 17.16 -31.95
CA PRO A 93 17.59 18.15 -32.94
C PRO A 93 18.90 18.86 -32.55
N ARG A 94 19.24 18.85 -31.26
CA ARG A 94 20.47 19.45 -30.71
C ARG A 94 21.65 18.48 -30.62
N ALA A 95 21.58 17.32 -31.28
CA ALA A 95 22.70 16.37 -31.34
C ALA A 95 23.91 17.01 -32.04
N LYS A 96 25.12 16.73 -31.55
CA LYS A 96 26.35 17.29 -32.13
C LYS A 96 26.57 16.75 -33.56
N PRO A 97 27.28 17.49 -34.44
CA PRO A 97 27.68 16.97 -35.74
C PRO A 97 28.41 15.62 -35.59
N GLY A 98 27.95 14.58 -36.29
CA GLY A 98 28.46 13.21 -36.18
C GLY A 98 27.67 12.29 -35.21
N GLU A 99 26.80 12.84 -34.36
CA GLU A 99 25.92 12.04 -33.49
C GLU A 99 24.60 11.68 -34.18
N LYS A 100 23.99 10.56 -33.76
CA LYS A 100 22.66 10.16 -34.24
C LYS A 100 21.59 11.12 -33.72
N LYS A 101 20.84 11.75 -34.63
CA LYS A 101 19.67 12.58 -34.30
C LYS A 101 18.52 11.80 -33.68
N PHE A 102 18.52 10.48 -33.81
CA PHE A 102 17.56 9.58 -33.16
C PHE A 102 18.25 8.78 -32.06
N ARG A 103 17.77 8.94 -30.82
CA ARG A 103 18.27 8.24 -29.65
C ARG A 103 17.28 7.16 -29.22
N LYS A 104 17.73 5.91 -29.18
CA LYS A 104 16.93 4.78 -28.71
C LYS A 104 17.05 4.68 -27.19
N VAL A 105 15.94 4.75 -26.48
CA VAL A 105 15.85 4.65 -25.02
C VAL A 105 15.00 3.43 -24.66
N ILE A 106 15.35 2.73 -23.58
CA ILE A 106 14.56 1.63 -23.04
C ILE A 106 13.68 2.19 -21.92
N THR A 107 12.39 1.90 -21.97
CA THR A 107 11.40 2.32 -20.98
C THR A 107 10.74 1.12 -20.37
N LYS A 108 10.37 1.22 -19.09
CA LYS A 108 9.70 0.16 -18.34
C LYS A 108 8.26 0.56 -18.00
N ALA A 109 7.37 -0.43 -17.93
CA ALA A 109 6.01 -0.28 -17.46
C ALA A 109 5.58 -1.54 -16.68
N PRO A 110 4.66 -1.43 -15.71
CA PRO A 110 4.05 -2.59 -15.07
C PRO A 110 3.34 -3.48 -16.09
N LEU A 111 3.54 -4.80 -15.98
CA LEU A 111 2.79 -5.79 -16.75
C LEU A 111 1.43 -6.05 -16.10
N GLU A 112 1.46 -6.27 -14.79
CA GLU A 112 0.32 -6.61 -13.94
C GLU A 112 0.50 -5.96 -12.56
N CYS A 113 -0.62 -5.78 -11.85
CA CYS A 113 -0.66 -5.16 -10.53
C CYS A 113 -1.42 -6.09 -9.56
N MET A 114 -0.88 -6.25 -8.35
CA MET A 114 -1.48 -7.07 -7.30
C MET A 114 -1.26 -6.45 -5.91
N CYS A 115 -2.11 -6.81 -4.95
CA CYS A 115 -1.87 -6.47 -3.55
C CYS A 115 -0.71 -7.31 -3.01
N ARG A 116 0.38 -6.65 -2.61
CA ARG A 116 1.61 -7.27 -2.09
C ARG A 116 2.06 -6.58 -0.80
N PRO A 117 2.81 -7.26 0.08
CA PRO A 117 3.39 -6.59 1.24
C PRO A 117 4.22 -5.36 0.84
N CYS A 118 4.01 -4.23 1.51
CA CYS A 118 4.75 -3.01 1.21
C CYS A 118 6.26 -3.19 1.48
N THR A 119 7.13 -2.72 0.58
CA THR A 119 8.59 -2.99 0.59
C THR A 119 9.39 -2.17 1.61
N SER A 120 8.75 -1.46 2.54
CA SER A 120 9.43 -0.64 3.54
C SER A 120 8.59 -0.40 4.81
N VAL A 121 8.12 -1.47 5.45
CA VAL A 121 7.71 -1.33 6.85
C VAL A 121 8.75 -2.04 7.71
N GLU A 122 9.87 -1.35 7.92
CA GLU A 122 10.84 -1.77 8.93
C GLU A 122 10.14 -1.71 10.29
N GLU A 123 9.95 -2.86 10.94
CA GLU A 123 9.15 -2.98 12.17
C GLU A 123 9.64 -2.05 13.28
N TYR A 124 10.94 -1.72 13.28
CA TYR A 124 11.60 -0.79 14.20
C TYR A 124 11.39 0.70 13.89
N ALA A 125 10.92 1.04 12.69
CA ALA A 125 10.67 2.42 12.28
C ALA A 125 9.22 2.87 12.53
N ILE A 126 8.36 1.99 13.04
CA ILE A 126 6.94 2.29 13.28
C ILE A 126 6.75 2.88 14.68
N ILE A 127 6.85 4.20 14.79
CA ILE A 127 6.51 4.94 16.02
C ILE A 127 4.99 5.19 16.03
N PRO A 128 4.26 4.87 17.12
CA PRO A 128 2.86 5.24 17.25
C PRO A 128 2.65 6.74 17.01
N GLN A 129 1.59 7.09 16.28
CA GLN A 129 1.31 8.48 15.89
C GLN A 129 1.16 9.42 17.10
N GLU A 130 0.72 8.89 18.25
CA GLU A 130 0.62 9.62 19.52
C GLU A 130 1.98 9.99 20.15
N ILE A 131 3.07 9.33 19.73
CA ILE A 131 4.44 9.53 20.23
C ILE A 131 5.32 10.21 19.17
N ALA A 132 4.92 10.16 17.89
CA ALA A 132 5.66 10.76 16.78
C ALA A 132 5.90 12.28 16.95
N GLY A 133 4.98 13.00 17.61
CA GLY A 133 5.12 14.43 17.91
C GLY A 133 6.05 14.76 19.08
N PHE A 134 6.47 13.77 19.87
CA PHE A 134 7.40 13.95 20.99
C PHE A 134 8.84 13.56 20.63
N ALA A 135 9.07 12.99 19.44
CA ALA A 135 10.38 12.50 19.01
C ALA A 135 11.30 13.60 18.45
N ASP A 136 10.76 14.77 18.07
CA ASP A 136 11.54 15.84 17.41
C ASP A 136 12.06 16.92 18.39
N GLU A 137 11.54 16.97 19.62
CA GLU A 137 11.95 17.95 20.65
C GLU A 137 11.98 17.29 22.04
N GLY A 138 13.06 16.60 22.42
CA GLY A 138 13.22 16.12 23.80
C GLY A 138 14.30 15.04 24.04
N PRO A 139 14.86 14.95 25.26
CA PRO A 139 16.11 14.25 25.59
C PRO A 139 16.00 12.71 25.62
N PHE A 140 15.07 12.12 24.88
CA PHE A 140 14.70 10.69 25.00
C PHE A 140 15.49 9.75 24.07
N THR A 141 16.65 10.16 23.55
CA THR A 141 17.52 9.28 22.74
C THR A 141 18.27 8.21 23.55
N THR A 142 17.98 8.04 24.84
CA THR A 142 18.55 6.95 25.64
C THR A 142 17.44 6.06 26.20
N SER A 143 17.54 4.77 25.86
CA SER A 143 16.65 3.65 26.19
C SER A 143 16.61 3.28 27.69
N ALA A 144 16.62 4.26 28.60
CA ALA A 144 16.78 4.04 30.03
C ALA A 144 15.55 4.38 30.90
N HIS A 145 14.48 4.98 30.38
CA HIS A 145 13.40 5.49 31.25
C HIS A 145 12.34 4.48 31.71
N PHE A 146 12.34 3.23 31.22
CA PHE A 146 11.45 2.18 31.72
C PHE A 146 12.06 1.31 32.82
N ARG A 147 13.14 1.77 33.47
CA ARG A 147 13.65 1.15 34.69
C ARG A 147 13.63 2.16 35.83
N ARG A 148 12.67 1.93 36.74
CA ARG A 148 12.71 2.15 38.20
C ARG A 148 11.59 3.06 38.70
N SER A 149 10.54 2.44 39.24
CA SER A 149 9.94 2.92 40.49
C SER A 149 10.01 1.77 41.51
N SER A 150 11.10 1.75 42.26
CA SER A 150 11.19 1.11 43.57
C SER A 150 10.75 2.17 44.58
N ASP A 151 9.69 1.88 45.33
CA ASP A 151 9.28 2.37 46.65
C ASP A 151 9.12 3.87 46.95
N LEU A 152 7.88 4.24 47.31
CA LEU A 152 7.39 4.87 48.57
C LEU A 152 5.95 5.34 48.26
N GLN A 153 4.89 4.97 48.99
CA GLN A 153 4.70 4.91 50.44
C GLN A 153 3.46 4.05 50.75
#